data_AF-A0A3D4T6Q4-F1
#
_entry.id   AF-A0A3D4T6Q4-F1
#
_cell.length_a   1.000
_cell.length_b   1.000
_cell.length_c   1.000
_cell.angle_alpha   90.00
_cell.angle_beta   90.00
_cell.angle_gamma   90.00
#
_symmetry.space_group_name_H-M   'P 1'
#
loop_
_entity.id
_entity.type
_entity.pdbx_description
1 polymer ?
#
loop_
_entity_poly.entity_id
_entity_poly.type
_entity_poly.pdbx_seq_one_letter_code
_entity_poly.pdbx_strand_id
1 'polypeptide(L)'
;MKKFFSLVLAFLLTLSTLTGCVDTHFRFKDDTSLTRGQWIEQLAATFGMDDFEKEEAYFSDVPAADSIYTAAQSCYEWNVLRDIGKKLKKNDGASLEFAVSTAIYATGVDLSNEVGKNDCEKAINYAVGNGIIPSGL
;
A
#
# COMPACT_ATOMS: atom_id res chain seq x y z
N MET A 1 0.32 9.58 -50.66
CA MET A 1 0.49 9.76 -49.19
C MET A 1 -0.61 9.13 -48.33
N LYS A 2 -1.86 8.92 -48.79
CA LYS A 2 -2.91 8.28 -47.95
C LYS A 2 -2.70 6.78 -47.66
N LYS A 3 -2.03 6.02 -48.54
CA LYS A 3 -1.81 4.57 -48.35
C LYS A 3 -0.63 4.21 -47.43
N PHE A 4 0.29 5.15 -47.18
CA PHE A 4 1.43 4.94 -46.26
C PHE A 4 1.01 5.11 -44.80
N PHE A 5 0.12 6.08 -44.51
CA PHE A 5 -0.45 6.29 -43.17
C PHE A 5 -1.29 5.11 -42.67
N SER A 6 -1.99 4.43 -43.58
CA SER A 6 -2.80 3.24 -43.24
C SER A 6 -1.95 2.05 -42.78
N LEU A 7 -0.71 1.95 -43.26
CA LEU A 7 0.16 0.81 -42.97
C LEU A 7 0.87 0.97 -41.61
N VAL A 8 1.15 2.21 -41.21
CA VAL A 8 1.67 2.55 -39.88
C VAL A 8 0.62 2.35 -38.79
N LEU A 9 -0.66 2.68 -39.09
CA LEU A 9 -1.76 2.50 -38.14
C LEU A 9 -2.09 1.02 -37.89
N ALA A 10 -1.97 0.17 -38.91
CA ALA A 10 -2.15 -1.28 -38.79
C ALA A 10 -1.02 -1.94 -37.98
N PHE A 11 0.21 -1.41 -38.05
CA PHE A 11 1.36 -1.94 -37.32
C PHE A 11 1.31 -1.59 -35.82
N LEU A 12 0.67 -0.48 -35.45
CA LEU A 12 0.45 -0.07 -34.05
C LEU A 12 -0.58 -0.93 -33.32
N LEU A 13 -1.52 -1.57 -34.03
CA LEU A 13 -2.58 -2.39 -33.44
C LEU A 13 -2.16 -3.83 -33.16
N THR A 14 -1.05 -4.31 -33.75
CA THR A 14 -0.56 -5.68 -33.54
C THR A 14 0.41 -5.82 -32.36
N LEU A 15 0.77 -4.73 -31.70
CA LEU A 15 1.68 -4.75 -30.55
C LEU A 15 0.99 -5.09 -29.21
N SER A 16 -0.34 -5.26 -29.20
CA SER A 16 -1.14 -5.45 -27.97
C SER A 16 -1.30 -6.91 -27.54
N THR A 17 -0.73 -7.90 -28.23
CA THR A 17 -0.97 -9.33 -27.92
C THR A 17 0.19 -10.02 -27.21
N LEU A 18 0.89 -9.33 -26.31
CA LEU A 18 1.73 -9.99 -25.29
C LEU A 18 1.20 -9.67 -23.89
N THR A 19 -0.01 -10.13 -23.58
CA THR A 19 -0.38 -10.41 -22.18
C THR A 19 0.08 -11.83 -21.87
N GLY A 20 1.33 -11.91 -21.38
CA GLY A 20 1.81 -13.11 -20.72
C GLY A 20 0.96 -13.38 -19.48
N CYS A 21 0.67 -14.65 -19.23
CA CYS A 21 0.32 -15.12 -17.90
C CYS A 21 1.48 -14.74 -16.97
N VAL A 22 1.34 -13.62 -16.28
CA VAL A 22 2.20 -13.28 -15.16
C VAL A 22 1.56 -13.94 -13.95
N ASP A 23 2.28 -14.90 -13.36
CA ASP A 23 2.05 -15.29 -11.98
C ASP A 23 2.23 -14.02 -11.14
N THR A 24 1.11 -13.43 -10.71
CA THR A 24 1.07 -12.17 -9.96
C THR A 24 1.56 -12.39 -8.54
N HIS A 25 2.88 -12.49 -8.39
CA HIS A 25 3.49 -11.91 -7.21
C HIS A 25 3.40 -10.39 -7.36
N PHE A 26 2.33 -9.80 -6.81
CA PHE A 26 2.23 -8.36 -6.61
C PHE A 26 3.49 -7.90 -5.86
N ARG A 27 4.44 -7.33 -6.59
CA ARG A 27 5.62 -6.65 -6.05
C ARG A 27 5.81 -5.43 -6.92
N PHE A 28 5.22 -4.34 -6.47
CA PHE A 28 5.38 -3.01 -7.05
C PHE A 28 6.88 -2.68 -7.18
N LYS A 29 7.27 -2.10 -8.32
CA LYS A 29 8.67 -1.85 -8.65
C LYS A 29 9.23 -0.55 -8.05
N ASP A 30 8.35 0.34 -7.61
CA ASP A 30 8.70 1.65 -7.07
C ASP A 30 8.38 1.69 -5.56
N ASP A 31 9.41 1.53 -4.73
CA ASP A 31 9.32 1.84 -3.29
C ASP A 31 9.16 3.36 -3.11
N THR A 32 8.43 3.77 -2.06
CA THR A 32 8.37 5.19 -1.69
C THR A 32 9.75 5.68 -1.24
N SER A 33 10.00 6.99 -1.28
CA SER A 33 11.23 7.58 -0.73
C SER A 33 11.28 7.59 0.81
N LEU A 34 10.25 7.08 1.48
CA LEU A 34 10.12 7.06 2.93
C LEU A 34 10.45 5.66 3.47
N THR A 35 10.97 5.61 4.70
CA THR A 35 10.95 4.36 5.45
C THR A 35 9.55 4.05 5.95
N ARG A 36 9.31 2.78 6.32
CA ARG A 36 8.06 2.34 6.95
C ARG A 36 7.75 3.13 8.22
N GLY A 37 8.76 3.43 9.04
CA GLY A 37 8.59 4.27 10.23
C GLY A 37 8.13 5.68 9.89
N GLN A 38 8.81 6.35 8.94
CA GLN A 38 8.48 7.71 8.52
C GLN A 38 7.08 7.81 7.91
N TRP A 39 6.68 6.81 7.13
CA TRP A 39 5.32 6.73 6.59
C TRP A 39 4.26 6.63 7.70
N ILE A 40 4.49 5.76 8.69
CA ILE A 40 3.54 5.56 9.80
C ILE A 40 3.43 6.79 10.70
N GLU A 41 4.53 7.50 10.96
CA GLU A 41 4.47 8.79 11.67
C GLU A 41 3.58 9.80 10.93
N GLN A 42 3.75 9.93 9.60
CA GLN A 42 2.94 10.84 8.80
C GLN A 42 1.47 10.42 8.74
N LEU A 43 1.20 9.13 8.60
CA LEU A 43 -0.14 8.59 8.55
C LEU A 43 -0.87 8.82 9.88
N ALA A 44 -0.23 8.48 11.01
CA ALA A 44 -0.78 8.70 12.33
C ALA A 44 -1.10 10.18 12.57
N ALA A 45 -0.16 11.08 12.24
CA ALA A 45 -0.37 12.52 12.37
C ALA A 45 -1.53 13.02 11.47
N THR A 46 -1.67 12.49 10.25
CA THR A 46 -2.71 12.90 9.30
C THR A 46 -4.12 12.54 9.79
N PHE A 47 -4.26 11.38 10.42
CA PHE A 47 -5.54 10.86 10.90
C PHE A 47 -5.80 11.13 12.39
N GLY A 48 -4.88 11.80 13.09
CA GLY A 48 -5.01 12.11 14.52
C GLY A 48 -4.91 10.87 15.41
N MET A 49 -4.07 9.90 15.06
CA MET A 49 -3.80 8.71 15.86
C MET A 49 -2.65 8.99 16.84
N ASP A 50 -2.92 9.76 17.89
CA ASP A 50 -1.92 10.26 18.83
C ASP A 50 -1.95 9.60 20.22
N ASP A 51 -2.87 8.67 20.45
CA ASP A 51 -3.03 7.95 21.72
C ASP A 51 -3.11 6.42 21.56
N PHE A 52 -2.78 5.69 22.62
CA PHE A 52 -2.81 4.23 22.70
C PHE A 52 -3.13 3.77 24.14
N GLU A 53 -3.79 2.63 24.28
CA GLU A 53 -4.21 2.07 25.58
C GLU A 53 -3.13 1.19 26.22
N LYS A 54 -2.39 0.41 25.44
CA LYS A 54 -1.46 -0.59 25.95
C LYS A 54 -0.01 -0.10 25.89
N GLU A 55 0.65 -0.07 27.06
CA GLU A 55 2.06 0.35 27.18
C GLU A 55 3.08 -0.74 26.79
N GLU A 56 2.66 -2.00 26.70
CA GLU A 56 3.56 -3.06 26.21
C GLU A 56 3.65 -2.98 24.68
N ALA A 57 4.88 -2.84 24.17
CA ALA A 57 5.15 -2.66 22.74
C ALA A 57 4.64 -3.84 21.89
N TYR A 58 3.87 -3.55 20.84
CA TYR A 58 3.38 -4.55 19.90
C TYR A 58 4.48 -5.04 18.93
N PHE A 59 5.47 -4.19 18.65
CA PHE A 59 6.58 -4.48 17.74
C PHE A 59 7.91 -4.56 18.49
N SER A 60 8.60 -5.69 18.32
CA SER A 60 9.90 -5.95 18.95
C SER A 60 11.02 -5.01 18.50
N ASP A 61 10.89 -4.38 17.34
CA ASP A 61 11.84 -3.42 16.78
C ASP A 61 11.41 -1.96 16.97
N VAL A 62 10.36 -1.70 17.74
CA VAL A 62 9.89 -0.36 18.12
C VAL A 62 9.62 -0.34 19.63
N PRO A 63 10.66 -0.26 20.48
CA PRO A 63 10.48 -0.16 21.93
C PRO A 63 9.93 1.21 22.34
N ALA A 64 9.47 1.35 23.59
CA ALA A 64 8.90 2.59 24.13
C ALA A 64 9.80 3.84 24.02
N ALA A 65 11.12 3.66 23.94
CA ALA A 65 12.09 4.75 23.78
C ALA A 65 12.28 5.19 22.31
N ASP A 66 11.67 4.50 21.34
CA ASP A 66 11.76 4.83 19.92
C ASP A 66 10.91 6.04 19.58
N SER A 67 11.38 6.94 18.72
CA SER A 67 10.65 8.16 18.38
C SER A 67 9.30 7.88 17.71
N ILE A 68 9.20 6.76 16.99
CA ILE A 68 7.97 6.37 16.28
C ILE A 68 7.01 5.57 17.16
N TYR A 69 7.37 5.30 18.42
CA TYR A 69 6.66 4.37 19.29
C TYR A 69 5.16 4.69 19.41
N THR A 70 4.81 5.94 19.72
CA THR A 70 3.42 6.38 19.82
C THR A 70 2.65 6.12 18.53
N ALA A 71 3.20 6.52 17.38
CA ALA A 71 2.56 6.33 16.08
C ALA A 71 2.39 4.85 15.71
N ALA A 72 3.37 4.00 16.08
CA ALA A 72 3.30 2.56 15.81
C ALA A 72 2.29 1.86 16.73
N GLN A 73 2.23 2.23 18.02
CA GLN A 73 1.24 1.70 18.96
C GLN A 73 -0.18 2.10 18.56
N SER A 74 -0.42 3.39 18.31
CA SER A 74 -1.75 3.90 17.96
C SER A 74 -2.26 3.29 16.65
N CYS A 75 -1.44 3.27 15.60
CA CYS A 75 -1.79 2.61 14.33
C CYS A 75 -2.06 1.11 14.51
N TYR A 76 -1.37 0.41 15.42
CA TYR A 76 -1.66 -1.00 15.67
C TYR A 76 -3.02 -1.19 16.33
N GLU A 77 -3.31 -0.44 17.39
CA GLU A 77 -4.57 -0.54 18.12
C GLU A 77 -5.78 -0.11 17.27
N TRP A 78 -5.58 0.84 16.36
CA TRP A 78 -6.59 1.27 15.39
C TRP A 78 -6.73 0.32 14.18
N ASN A 79 -6.09 -0.85 14.22
CA ASN A 79 -6.12 -1.88 13.17
C ASN A 79 -5.56 -1.44 11.81
N VAL A 80 -4.72 -0.41 11.78
CA VAL A 80 -4.02 0.07 10.57
C VAL A 80 -2.83 -0.83 10.24
N LEU A 81 -2.20 -1.44 11.25
CA LEU A 81 -1.06 -2.35 11.06
C LEU A 81 -1.45 -3.84 11.18
N ARG A 82 -2.72 -4.17 10.89
CA ARG A 82 -3.31 -5.51 11.09
C ARG A 82 -2.58 -6.66 10.38
N ASP A 83 -1.95 -6.39 9.25
CA ASP A 83 -1.22 -7.41 8.46
C ASP A 83 0.27 -7.51 8.86
N ILE A 84 0.72 -6.70 9.81
CA ILE A 84 2.13 -6.63 10.20
C ILE A 84 2.39 -7.57 11.37
N GLY A 85 3.41 -8.42 11.22
CA GLY A 85 3.88 -9.31 12.29
C GLY A 85 4.57 -8.56 13.43
N LYS A 86 5.35 -9.27 14.25
CA LYS A 86 6.03 -8.72 15.44
C LYS A 86 7.18 -7.74 15.16
N LYS A 87 7.43 -7.39 13.90
CA LYS A 87 8.44 -6.41 13.50
C LYS A 87 7.84 -5.47 12.46
N LEU A 88 7.88 -4.18 12.75
CA LEU A 88 7.45 -3.15 11.80
C LEU A 88 8.45 -3.03 10.64
N LYS A 89 9.72 -3.34 10.87
CA LYS A 89 10.86 -3.06 9.98
C LYS A 89 10.96 -1.58 9.67
N LYS A 90 10.97 -0.75 10.72
CA LYS A 90 10.81 0.71 10.63
C LYS A 90 11.84 1.42 9.73
N ASN A 91 12.99 0.82 9.48
CA ASN A 91 14.07 1.38 8.67
C ASN A 91 14.05 0.87 7.21
N ASP A 92 13.23 -0.13 6.89
CA ASP A 92 13.06 -0.59 5.50
C ASP A 92 12.24 0.45 4.73
N GLY A 93 12.43 0.51 3.41
CA GLY A 93 11.59 1.33 2.53
C GLY A 93 10.11 0.95 2.67
N ALA A 94 9.25 1.97 2.72
CA ALA A 94 7.82 1.75 2.59
C ALA A 94 7.51 1.46 1.13
N SER A 95 7.11 0.23 0.83
CA SER A 95 6.59 -0.10 -0.50
C SER A 95 5.28 0.64 -0.75
N LEU A 96 4.94 0.86 -2.02
CA LEU A 96 3.66 1.45 -2.38
C LEU A 96 2.47 0.63 -1.86
N GLU A 97 2.58 -0.70 -1.91
CA GLU A 97 1.60 -1.62 -1.32
C GLU A 97 1.36 -1.32 0.16
N PHE A 98 2.43 -1.15 0.94
CA PHE A 98 2.32 -0.85 2.36
C PHE A 98 1.69 0.52 2.59
N ALA A 99 2.11 1.53 1.84
CA ALA A 99 1.57 2.88 1.97
C ALA A 99 0.07 2.93 1.64
N VAL A 100 -0.33 2.34 0.52
CA VAL A 100 -1.73 2.32 0.07
C VAL A 100 -2.61 1.52 1.03
N SER A 101 -2.23 0.28 1.36
CA SER A 101 -3.04 -0.57 2.23
C SER A 101 -3.27 0.09 3.60
N THR A 102 -2.21 0.58 4.25
CA THR A 102 -2.33 1.26 5.55
C THR A 102 -3.12 2.58 5.46
N ALA A 103 -2.98 3.36 4.38
CA ALA A 103 -3.82 4.54 4.16
C ALA A 103 -5.30 4.19 4.05
N ILE A 104 -5.65 3.15 3.29
CA ILE A 104 -7.04 2.68 3.16
C ILE A 104 -7.56 2.17 4.49
N TYR A 105 -6.76 1.40 5.24
CA TYR A 105 -7.15 0.90 6.56
C TYR A 105 -7.43 2.03 7.54
N ALA A 106 -6.63 3.10 7.52
CA ALA A 106 -6.82 4.29 8.34
C ALA A 106 -8.15 5.02 8.06
N THR A 107 -8.73 4.87 6.87
CA THR A 107 -10.05 5.46 6.57
C THR A 107 -11.22 4.75 7.26
N GLY A 108 -11.01 3.53 7.78
CA GLY A 108 -12.07 2.71 8.38
C GLY A 108 -13.09 2.19 7.36
N VAL A 109 -12.80 2.26 6.06
CA VAL A 109 -13.69 1.76 5.02
C VAL A 109 -13.90 0.25 5.13
N ASP A 110 -15.12 -0.19 4.87
CA ASP A 110 -15.47 -1.61 4.85
C ASP A 110 -15.00 -2.26 3.54
N LEU A 111 -14.08 -3.22 3.66
CA LEU A 111 -13.51 -3.98 2.55
C LEU A 111 -14.20 -5.35 2.36
N SER A 112 -15.29 -5.65 3.06
CA SER A 112 -15.94 -6.97 3.01
C SER A 112 -16.38 -7.37 1.60
N ASN A 113 -16.78 -6.37 0.79
CA ASN A 113 -17.31 -6.56 -0.56
C ASN A 113 -16.24 -6.44 -1.65
N GLU A 114 -15.02 -6.08 -1.28
CA GLU A 114 -13.92 -5.92 -2.22
C GLU A 114 -13.33 -7.27 -2.62
N VAL A 115 -12.98 -7.38 -3.90
CA VAL A 115 -12.35 -8.58 -4.46
C VAL A 115 -10.89 -8.61 -4.03
N GLY A 116 -10.40 -9.75 -3.54
CA GLY A 116 -8.99 -9.93 -3.17
C GLY A 116 -8.77 -11.16 -2.29
N LYS A 117 -7.56 -11.72 -2.30
CA LYS A 117 -7.20 -12.93 -1.53
C LYS A 117 -6.96 -12.63 -0.05
N ASN A 118 -6.61 -11.39 0.27
CA ASN A 118 -6.36 -10.89 1.61
C ASN A 118 -6.76 -9.40 1.69
N ASP A 119 -6.74 -8.83 2.90
CA ASP A 119 -7.16 -7.44 3.11
C ASP A 119 -6.27 -6.44 2.38
N CYS A 120 -4.98 -6.75 2.19
CA CYS A 120 -4.05 -5.87 1.48
C CYS A 120 -4.45 -5.74 0.00
N GLU A 121 -4.70 -6.88 -0.66
CA GLU A 121 -5.16 -6.91 -2.04
C GLU A 121 -6.53 -6.24 -2.20
N LYS A 122 -7.43 -6.43 -1.23
CA LYS A 122 -8.73 -5.73 -1.21
C LYS A 122 -8.57 -4.22 -1.08
N ALA A 123 -7.69 -3.74 -0.21
CA ALA A 123 -7.42 -2.31 -0.05
C ALA A 123 -6.82 -1.69 -1.33
N ILE A 124 -5.91 -2.40 -1.99
CA ILE A 124 -5.36 -1.97 -3.28
C ILE A 124 -6.46 -1.90 -4.33
N ASN A 125 -7.29 -2.94 -4.45
CA ASN A 125 -8.37 -2.98 -5.43
C ASN A 125 -9.42 -1.90 -5.16
N TYR A 126 -9.74 -1.63 -3.90
CA TYR A 126 -10.58 -0.49 -3.51
C TYR A 126 -9.96 0.84 -3.97
N ALA A 127 -8.67 1.04 -3.71
CA ALA A 127 -7.97 2.27 -4.09
C ALA A 127 -7.94 2.48 -5.62
N VAL A 128 -7.74 1.41 -6.39
CA VAL A 128 -7.81 1.44 -7.86
C VAL A 128 -9.25 1.73 -8.33
N GLY A 129 -10.24 1.01 -7.79
CA GLY A 129 -11.65 1.15 -8.18
C GLY A 129 -12.22 2.54 -7.92
N ASN A 130 -11.69 3.24 -6.92
CA ASN A 130 -12.07 4.61 -6.56
C ASN A 130 -11.15 5.68 -7.16
N GLY A 131 -10.18 5.30 -7.99
CA GLY A 131 -9.27 6.25 -8.66
C GLY A 131 -8.30 6.97 -7.72
N ILE A 132 -8.05 6.42 -6.52
CA ILE A 132 -7.05 6.94 -5.57
C ILE A 132 -5.64 6.67 -6.11
N ILE A 133 -5.44 5.51 -6.74
CA ILE A 133 -4.22 5.14 -7.44
C ILE A 133 -4.54 4.62 -8.85
N PRO A 134 -3.60 4.72 -9.81
CA PRO A 134 -3.78 4.16 -11.15
C PRO A 134 -3.77 2.63 -11.14
N SER A 135 -4.43 2.02 -12.14
CA SER A 135 -4.36 0.58 -12.38
C SER A 135 -2.98 0.16 -12.94
N GLY A 136 -2.47 -1.00 -12.55
CA GLY A 136 -1.26 -1.59 -13.14
C GLY A 136 0.07 -1.05 -12.59
N LEU A 137 0.03 -0.47 -11.39
CA LEU A 137 1.20 -0.34 -10.53
C LEU A 137 1.73 -1.74 -10.15
#